data_AF-A0A821KZV6-F1
#
_entry.id   AF-A0A821KZV6-F1
#
_cell.length_a   1.000
_cell.length_b   1.000
_cell.length_c   1.000
_cell.angle_alpha   90.00
_cell.angle_beta   90.00
_cell.angle_gamma   90.00
#
_symmetry.space_group_name_H-M   'P 1'
#
loop_
_entity.id
_entity.type
_entity.pdbx_description
1 polymer ?
#
loop_
_entity_poly.entity_id
_entity_poly.type
_entity_poly.pdbx_seq_one_letter_code
_entity_poly.pdbx_strand_id
1 'polypeptide(L)'
;WLLQERTTIQWSFGNVSCVLHPLDQLDLGFHEKNKKRSLSVLEVMVRKNNSALVDPIITSLIDKKWEYFAYWILIKRFIITFLYLLIFLGTTILEQTRFDAEKDKNIFTLIIKGEYWYITHRMLCMTGQTIVLAGALLKGAREIDEMSSMGFRNYVNTAGTIFLENLAPIFCLGIFLVHILRLAKLPEYESLVLAFTSLVGWGYMFFFTMPFRFTGPFV
;
A
#
# COMPACT_ATOMS: atom_id res chain seq x y z
N TRP A 1 -15.75 9.86 -31.30
CA TRP A 1 -16.07 9.30 -32.63
C TRP A 1 -16.01 7.77 -32.64
N LEU A 2 -14.84 7.13 -32.46
CA LEU A 2 -14.72 5.66 -32.44
C LEU A 2 -15.66 4.95 -31.44
N LEU A 3 -15.83 5.51 -30.24
CA LEU A 3 -16.77 4.99 -29.22
C LEU A 3 -18.24 5.12 -29.64
N GLN A 4 -18.56 6.14 -30.43
CA GLN A 4 -19.92 6.47 -30.85
C GLN A 4 -20.35 5.69 -32.10
N GLU A 5 -19.38 5.20 -32.88
CA GLU A 5 -19.65 4.36 -34.05
C GLU A 5 -19.95 2.90 -33.67
N ARG A 6 -19.48 2.46 -32.50
CA ARG A 6 -19.75 1.10 -32.00
C ARG A 6 -20.90 1.00 -30.99
N THR A 7 -21.65 2.07 -30.74
CA THR A 7 -22.80 2.03 -29.83
C THR A 7 -23.99 1.31 -30.45
N THR A 8 -24.65 0.47 -29.65
CA THR A 8 -25.94 -0.12 -30.02
C THR A 8 -27.04 0.39 -29.10
N ILE A 9 -28.16 0.86 -29.66
CA ILE A 9 -29.30 1.33 -28.86
C ILE A 9 -30.11 0.09 -28.47
N GLN A 10 -30.22 -0.20 -27.18
CA GLN A 10 -30.97 -1.35 -26.69
C GLN A 10 -32.47 -1.06 -26.69
N TRP A 11 -32.85 0.14 -26.24
CA TRP A 11 -34.22 0.63 -26.28
C TRP A 11 -34.24 2.16 -26.18
N SER A 12 -35.32 2.77 -26.65
CA SER A 12 -35.58 4.20 -26.49
C SER A 12 -37.06 4.42 -26.19
N PHE A 13 -37.34 5.34 -25.27
CA PHE A 13 -38.68 5.76 -24.91
C PHE A 13 -38.72 7.28 -24.80
N GLY A 14 -39.30 7.93 -25.82
CA GLY A 14 -39.29 9.40 -25.93
C GLY A 14 -37.87 9.95 -25.95
N ASN A 15 -37.55 10.82 -24.99
CA ASN A 15 -36.25 11.48 -24.88
C ASN A 15 -35.20 10.67 -24.09
N VAL A 16 -35.54 9.46 -23.61
CA VAL A 16 -34.62 8.60 -22.85
C VAL A 16 -34.22 7.41 -23.72
N SER A 17 -32.92 7.24 -23.96
CA SER A 17 -32.36 6.11 -24.70
C SER A 17 -31.36 5.34 -23.84
N CYS A 18 -31.51 4.01 -23.81
CA CYS A 18 -30.51 3.12 -23.25
C CYS A 18 -29.53 2.70 -24.36
N VAL A 19 -28.28 3.12 -24.21
CA VAL A 19 -27.22 2.87 -25.17
C VAL A 19 -26.22 1.88 -24.56
N LEU A 20 -25.91 0.84 -25.31
CA LEU A 20 -24.93 -0.17 -24.95
C LEU A 20 -23.59 0.19 -25.62
N HIS A 21 -22.55 0.29 -24.79
CA HIS A 21 -21.18 0.55 -25.23
C HIS A 21 -20.37 -0.76 -25.14
N PRO A 22 -19.68 -1.18 -26.21
CA PRO A 22 -18.81 -2.36 -26.14
C PRO A 22 -17.58 -2.07 -25.27
N LEU A 23 -17.29 -2.99 -24.35
CA LEU A 23 -16.22 -2.87 -23.34
C LEU A 23 -14.99 -3.73 -23.66
N ASP A 24 -15.03 -4.46 -24.77
CA ASP A 24 -14.01 -5.42 -25.22
C ASP A 24 -12.58 -4.84 -25.29
N GLN A 25 -12.44 -3.59 -25.73
CA GLN A 25 -11.14 -2.92 -25.85
C GLN A 25 -10.80 -2.02 -24.65
N LEU A 26 -11.81 -1.57 -23.90
CA LEU A 26 -11.64 -0.74 -22.71
C LEU A 26 -11.17 -1.55 -21.51
N ASP A 27 -11.68 -2.78 -21.37
CA ASP A 27 -11.41 -3.68 -20.25
C ASP A 27 -10.95 -5.07 -20.73
N LEU A 28 -9.70 -5.12 -21.20
CA LEU A 28 -9.04 -6.35 -21.70
C LEU A 28 -8.94 -7.48 -20.66
N GLY A 29 -9.25 -7.21 -19.39
CA GLY A 29 -9.14 -8.17 -18.29
C GLY A 29 -10.06 -9.39 -18.39
N PHE A 30 -11.10 -9.35 -19.25
CA PHE A 30 -12.07 -10.44 -19.34
C PHE A 30 -11.66 -11.58 -20.30
N HIS A 31 -10.77 -11.33 -21.27
CA HIS A 31 -10.69 -12.21 -22.45
C HIS A 31 -9.34 -12.87 -22.75
N GLU A 32 -8.21 -12.47 -22.12
CA GLU A 32 -6.89 -13.00 -22.51
C GLU A 32 -5.99 -13.32 -21.30
N LYS A 33 -6.00 -14.57 -20.84
CA LYS A 33 -5.19 -15.06 -19.70
C LYS A 33 -3.72 -15.38 -20.04
N ASN A 34 -3.32 -15.42 -21.31
CA ASN A 34 -2.09 -16.12 -21.72
C ASN A 34 -1.11 -15.34 -22.63
N LYS A 35 -1.29 -14.04 -22.86
CA LYS A 35 -0.27 -13.21 -23.54
C LYS A 35 0.11 -12.05 -22.64
N LYS A 36 1.38 -11.62 -22.71
CA LYS A 36 1.93 -10.39 -22.08
C LYS A 36 0.80 -9.36 -21.97
N ARG A 37 0.36 -9.03 -20.74
CA ARG A 37 -0.74 -8.10 -20.48
C ARG A 37 -0.60 -6.90 -21.43
N SER A 38 -1.43 -6.83 -22.46
CA SER A 38 -1.58 -5.63 -23.25
C SER A 38 -2.15 -4.58 -22.30
N LEU A 39 -1.45 -3.46 -22.16
CA LEU A 39 -1.89 -2.37 -21.29
C LEU A 39 -3.33 -2.01 -21.66
N SER A 40 -4.24 -1.98 -20.69
CA SER A 40 -5.62 -1.55 -20.93
C SER A 40 -5.59 -0.12 -21.48
N VAL A 41 -6.52 0.21 -22.38
CA VAL A 41 -6.70 1.59 -22.88
C VAL A 41 -6.83 2.57 -21.72
N LEU A 42 -7.45 2.15 -20.61
CA LEU A 42 -7.56 2.94 -19.39
C LEU A 42 -6.19 3.22 -18.75
N GLU A 43 -5.32 2.21 -18.67
CA GLU A 43 -3.98 2.34 -18.10
C GLU A 43 -3.09 3.26 -18.95
N VAL A 44 -3.19 3.17 -20.28
CA VAL A 44 -2.48 4.07 -21.21
C VAL A 44 -3.02 5.49 -21.12
N MET A 45 -4.34 5.68 -20.97
CA MET A 45 -4.96 7.00 -20.80
C MET A 45 -4.53 7.67 -19.51
N VAL A 46 -4.53 6.95 -18.38
CA VAL A 46 -4.06 7.45 -17.09
C VAL A 46 -2.57 7.83 -17.16
N ARG A 47 -1.73 6.98 -17.76
CA ARG A 47 -0.29 7.27 -17.92
C ARG A 47 0.02 8.50 -18.77
N LYS A 48 -0.77 8.76 -19.82
CA LYS A 48 -0.57 9.92 -20.70
C LYS A 48 -1.17 11.21 -20.15
N ASN A 49 -1.81 11.17 -18.97
CA ASN A 49 -2.47 12.32 -18.34
C ASN A 49 -3.39 13.08 -19.32
N ASN A 50 -4.05 12.34 -20.21
CA ASN A 50 -4.92 12.93 -21.21
C ASN A 50 -6.24 13.32 -20.52
N SER A 51 -6.64 14.57 -20.67
CA SER A 51 -7.94 15.14 -20.28
C SER A 51 -9.17 14.44 -20.89
N ALA A 52 -8.97 13.37 -21.68
CA ALA A 52 -9.98 12.46 -22.19
C ALA A 52 -10.65 11.59 -21.10
N LEU A 53 -10.15 11.59 -19.86
CA LEU A 53 -10.83 11.00 -18.69
C LEU A 53 -12.16 11.72 -18.34
N VAL A 54 -12.46 12.85 -18.99
CA VAL A 54 -13.70 13.62 -18.81
C VAL A 54 -14.88 13.03 -19.59
N ASP A 55 -14.66 12.06 -20.49
CA ASP A 55 -15.77 11.44 -21.22
C ASP A 55 -16.76 10.77 -20.24
N PRO A 56 -18.07 11.12 -20.28
CA PRO A 56 -19.06 10.69 -19.29
C PRO A 56 -19.27 9.16 -19.24
N ILE A 57 -18.94 8.48 -20.35
CA ILE A 57 -18.99 7.02 -20.44
C ILE A 57 -17.84 6.38 -19.64
N ILE A 58 -16.65 6.98 -19.70
CA ILE A 58 -15.47 6.48 -18.98
C ILE A 58 -15.63 6.75 -17.48
N THR A 59 -16.10 7.95 -17.11
CA THR A 59 -16.33 8.29 -15.69
C THR A 59 -17.41 7.40 -15.07
N SER A 60 -18.55 7.18 -15.73
CA SER A 60 -19.60 6.30 -15.22
C SER A 60 -19.16 4.83 -15.11
N LEU A 61 -18.26 4.37 -15.98
CA LEU A 61 -17.67 3.04 -15.89
C LEU A 61 -16.69 2.92 -14.72
N ILE A 62 -15.84 3.92 -14.50
CA ILE A 62 -14.93 3.97 -13.35
C ILE A 62 -15.72 4.05 -12.05
N ASP A 63 -16.75 4.89 -11.97
CA ASP A 63 -17.60 5.03 -10.78
C ASP A 63 -18.26 3.70 -10.41
N LYS A 64 -18.82 2.96 -11.39
CA LYS A 64 -19.38 1.62 -11.15
C LYS A 64 -18.31 0.62 -10.70
N LYS A 65 -17.14 0.58 -11.35
CA LYS A 65 -16.03 -0.30 -10.91
C LYS A 65 -15.55 0.03 -9.50
N TRP A 66 -15.52 1.33 -9.19
CA TRP A 66 -15.14 1.84 -7.89
C TRP A 66 -16.09 1.35 -6.80
N GLU A 67 -17.39 1.59 -7.00
CA GLU A 67 -18.44 1.24 -6.04
C GLU A 67 -18.54 -0.27 -5.79
N TYR A 68 -18.52 -1.08 -6.85
CA TYR A 68 -18.73 -2.52 -6.71
C TYR A 68 -17.50 -3.30 -6.24
N PHE A 69 -16.29 -2.94 -6.71
CA PHE A 69 -15.10 -3.75 -6.49
C PHE A 69 -13.96 -2.99 -5.81
N ALA A 70 -13.56 -1.83 -6.36
CA ALA A 70 -12.33 -1.19 -5.94
C ALA A 70 -12.42 -0.66 -4.50
N TYR A 71 -13.57 -0.11 -4.11
CA TYR A 71 -13.79 0.43 -2.76
C TYR A 71 -13.57 -0.64 -1.67
N TRP A 72 -14.14 -1.83 -1.85
CA TRP A 72 -13.97 -2.92 -0.89
C TRP A 72 -12.55 -3.47 -0.85
N ILE A 73 -11.87 -3.53 -2.00
CA ILE A 73 -10.46 -3.94 -2.08
C ILE A 73 -9.58 -2.91 -1.36
N LEU A 74 -9.83 -1.61 -1.56
CA LEU A 74 -9.12 -0.52 -0.91
C LEU A 74 -9.28 -0.58 0.60
N ILE A 75 -10.51 -0.71 1.11
CA ILE A 75 -10.77 -0.80 2.56
C ILE A 75 -10.05 -2.01 3.17
N LYS A 76 -10.11 -3.18 2.52
CA LYS A 76 -9.39 -4.37 2.99
C LYS A 76 -7.89 -4.12 3.04
N ARG A 77 -7.31 -3.52 1.99
CA ARG A 77 -5.88 -3.16 1.95
C ARG A 77 -5.53 -2.14 3.03
N PHE A 78 -6.39 -1.16 3.29
CA PHE A 78 -6.25 -0.17 4.36
C PHE A 78 -6.24 -0.84 5.73
N ILE A 79 -7.24 -1.66 6.07
CA ILE A 79 -7.34 -2.34 7.36
C ILE A 79 -6.11 -3.22 7.60
N ILE A 80 -5.70 -4.01 6.61
CA ILE A 80 -4.52 -4.87 6.73
C ILE A 80 -3.25 -4.04 6.97
N THR A 81 -3.07 -2.95 6.21
CA THR A 81 -1.89 -2.08 6.36
C THR A 81 -1.91 -1.36 7.71
N PHE A 82 -3.06 -0.85 8.13
CA PHE A 82 -3.22 -0.16 9.40
C PHE A 82 -2.94 -1.09 10.59
N LEU A 83 -3.50 -2.30 10.59
CA LEU A 83 -3.21 -3.31 11.61
C LEU A 83 -1.74 -3.69 11.62
N TYR A 84 -1.12 -3.83 10.44
CA TYR A 84 0.30 -4.11 10.34
C TYR A 84 1.17 -2.98 10.94
N LEU A 85 0.83 -1.71 10.67
CA LEU A 85 1.51 -0.56 11.27
C LEU A 85 1.29 -0.45 12.78
N LEU A 86 0.12 -0.84 13.29
CA LEU A 86 -0.13 -0.93 14.73
C LEU A 86 0.70 -2.02 15.39
N ILE A 87 0.84 -3.19 14.75
CA ILE A 87 1.73 -4.25 15.23
C ILE A 87 3.17 -3.75 15.23
N PHE A 88 3.63 -3.11 14.15
CA PHE A 88 4.94 -2.49 14.07
C PHE A 88 5.15 -1.49 15.23
N LEU A 89 4.24 -0.52 15.40
CA LEU A 89 4.33 0.45 16.49
C LEU A 89 4.38 -0.24 17.86
N GLY A 90 3.50 -1.20 18.11
CA GLY A 90 3.48 -2.00 19.34
C GLY A 90 4.83 -2.68 19.59
N THR A 91 5.43 -3.28 18.57
CA THR A 91 6.76 -3.91 18.70
C THR A 91 7.86 -2.92 19.00
N THR A 92 7.84 -1.73 18.40
CA THR A 92 8.84 -0.68 18.69
C THR A 92 8.73 -0.15 20.12
N ILE A 93 7.51 0.01 20.64
CA ILE A 93 7.30 0.46 22.02
C ILE A 93 7.75 -0.61 23.01
N LEU A 94 7.37 -1.87 22.79
CA LEU A 94 7.80 -3.00 23.63
C LEU A 94 9.32 -3.19 23.60
N GLU A 95 9.97 -2.85 22.50
CA GLU A 95 11.42 -2.95 22.42
C GLU A 95 12.11 -1.84 23.21
N GLN A 96 11.62 -0.60 23.13
CA GLN A 96 12.16 0.52 23.90
C GLN A 96 12.04 0.29 25.42
N THR A 97 10.91 -0.25 25.89
CA THR A 97 10.71 -0.56 27.32
C THR A 97 11.70 -1.61 27.83
N ARG A 98 12.16 -2.53 26.97
CA ARG A 98 13.21 -3.49 27.31
C ARG A 98 14.57 -2.82 27.45
N PHE A 99 14.94 -1.94 26.51
CA PHE A 99 16.23 -1.24 26.56
C PHE A 99 16.35 -0.35 27.80
N ASP A 100 15.29 0.38 28.16
CA ASP A 100 15.27 1.22 29.35
C ASP A 100 15.36 0.39 30.64
N ALA A 101 14.67 -0.76 30.69
CA ALA A 101 14.75 -1.69 31.82
C ALA A 101 16.13 -2.39 31.98
N GLU A 102 16.87 -2.60 30.88
CA GLU A 102 18.22 -3.18 30.94
C GLU A 102 19.29 -2.14 31.33
N LYS A 103 19.04 -0.87 31.01
CA LYS A 103 19.90 0.28 31.37
C LYS A 103 19.76 0.65 32.85
N ASP A 104 18.54 0.61 33.39
CA ASP A 104 18.26 0.81 34.82
C ASP A 104 18.50 -0.49 35.61
N LYS A 105 19.78 -0.76 35.93
CA LYS A 105 20.23 -1.88 36.77
C LYS A 105 19.83 -1.77 38.25
N ASN A 106 18.64 -1.27 38.57
CA ASN A 106 18.10 -1.36 39.92
C ASN A 106 17.56 -2.78 40.12
N ILE A 107 18.43 -3.65 40.63
CA ILE A 107 18.20 -5.06 40.96
C ILE A 107 16.88 -5.29 41.73
N PHE A 108 16.40 -4.29 42.47
CA PHE A 108 15.22 -4.38 43.33
C PHE A 108 13.87 -4.34 42.57
N THR A 109 13.76 -3.71 41.40
CA THR A 109 12.51 -3.69 40.61
C THR A 109 12.35 -4.92 39.70
N LEU A 110 13.46 -5.55 39.32
CA LEU A 110 13.50 -6.78 38.52
C LEU A 110 13.08 -8.03 39.31
N ILE A 111 13.41 -8.09 40.61
CA ILE A 111 13.09 -9.24 41.48
C ILE A 111 11.60 -9.27 41.87
N ILE A 112 10.94 -8.11 41.98
CA ILE A 112 9.58 -8.01 42.54
C ILE A 112 8.47 -8.17 41.46
N LYS A 113 8.73 -7.90 40.18
CA LYS A 113 7.71 -7.95 39.10
C LYS A 113 7.69 -9.24 38.25
N GLY A 114 8.48 -10.24 38.60
CA GLY A 114 8.25 -11.62 38.17
C GLY A 114 9.00 -12.04 36.90
N GLU A 115 9.77 -13.10 37.05
CA GLU A 115 10.45 -13.87 36.00
C GLU A 115 9.53 -14.19 34.80
N TYR A 116 8.23 -14.40 35.07
CA TYR A 116 7.19 -14.63 34.05
C TYR A 116 6.86 -13.41 33.17
N TRP A 117 6.88 -12.19 33.72
CA TRP A 117 6.64 -10.97 32.93
C TRP A 117 7.77 -10.74 31.92
N TYR A 118 9.01 -10.98 32.34
CA TYR A 118 10.18 -10.84 31.47
C TYR A 118 10.18 -11.85 30.31
N ILE A 119 9.85 -13.13 30.60
CA ILE A 119 9.80 -14.19 29.58
C ILE A 119 8.67 -13.95 28.58
N THR A 120 7.47 -13.61 29.06
CA THR A 120 6.31 -13.36 28.19
C THR A 120 6.51 -12.14 27.30
N HIS A 121 7.04 -11.04 27.85
CA HIS A 121 7.38 -9.85 27.09
C HIS A 121 8.44 -10.12 26.01
N ARG A 122 9.49 -10.90 26.34
CA ARG A 122 10.52 -11.30 25.37
C ARG A 122 9.97 -12.14 24.23
N MET A 123 9.10 -13.11 24.53
CA MET A 123 8.44 -13.93 23.51
C MET A 123 7.54 -13.08 22.60
N LEU A 124 6.77 -12.17 23.17
CA LEU A 124 5.89 -11.27 22.42
C LEU A 124 6.70 -10.37 21.47
N CYS A 125 7.79 -9.75 21.94
CA CYS A 125 8.70 -8.98 21.08
C CYS A 125 9.24 -9.81 19.93
N MET A 126 9.75 -11.02 20.18
CA MET A 126 10.30 -11.88 19.13
C MET A 126 9.23 -12.26 18.10
N THR A 127 8.02 -12.61 18.54
CA THR A 127 6.91 -12.89 17.62
C THR A 127 6.50 -11.68 16.80
N GLY A 128 6.50 -10.48 17.39
CA GLY A 128 6.17 -9.27 16.66
C GLY A 128 7.24 -8.90 15.64
N GLN A 129 8.53 -9.03 15.99
CA GLN A 129 9.64 -8.79 15.06
C GLN A 129 9.61 -9.75 13.87
N THR A 130 9.30 -11.03 14.09
CA THR A 130 9.18 -11.99 12.98
C THR A 130 7.98 -11.70 12.08
N ILE A 131 6.84 -11.27 12.65
CA ILE A 131 5.66 -10.85 11.87
C ILE A 131 5.98 -9.62 11.01
N VAL A 132 6.64 -8.60 11.58
CA VAL A 132 7.05 -7.39 10.87
C VAL A 132 8.02 -7.73 9.75
N LEU A 133 9.04 -8.54 10.02
CA LEU A 133 10.01 -8.95 9.00
C LEU A 133 9.35 -9.76 7.87
N ALA A 134 8.48 -10.70 8.21
CA ALA A 134 7.75 -11.50 7.22
C ALA A 134 6.84 -10.63 6.35
N GLY A 135 6.12 -9.67 6.95
CA GLY A 135 5.29 -8.72 6.21
C GLY A 135 6.12 -7.83 5.27
N ALA A 136 7.26 -7.33 5.73
CA ALA A 136 8.18 -6.55 4.89
C ALA A 136 8.74 -7.37 3.72
N LEU A 137 9.07 -8.65 3.92
CA LEU A 137 9.50 -9.55 2.86
C LEU A 137 8.41 -9.79 1.82
N LEU A 138 7.18 -10.11 2.26
CA LEU A 138 6.06 -10.35 1.35
C LEU A 138 5.69 -9.10 0.54
N LYS A 139 5.67 -7.93 1.18
CA LYS A 139 5.39 -6.66 0.49
C LYS A 139 6.54 -6.29 -0.46
N GLY A 140 7.78 -6.42 -0.01
CA GLY A 140 8.96 -6.16 -0.83
C GLY A 140 9.02 -7.06 -2.07
N ALA A 141 8.70 -8.34 -1.95
CA ALA A 141 8.65 -9.26 -3.10
C ALA A 141 7.61 -8.85 -4.15
N ARG A 142 6.44 -8.35 -3.72
CA ARG A 142 5.41 -7.83 -4.64
C ARG A 142 5.87 -6.55 -5.33
N GLU A 143 6.48 -5.63 -4.60
CA GLU A 143 7.04 -4.39 -5.17
C GLU A 143 8.13 -4.69 -6.21
N ILE A 144 8.98 -5.68 -5.95
CA ILE A 144 10.03 -6.10 -6.90
C ILE A 144 9.42 -6.65 -8.19
N ASP A 145 8.37 -7.47 -8.08
CA ASP A 145 7.64 -7.99 -9.25
C ASP A 145 7.01 -6.84 -10.06
N GLU A 146 6.37 -5.90 -9.37
CA GLU A 146 5.79 -4.70 -9.99
C GLU A 146 6.84 -3.83 -10.68
N MET A 147 7.97 -3.53 -10.02
CA MET A 147 9.10 -2.80 -10.60
C MET A 147 9.68 -3.51 -11.84
N SER A 148 9.75 -4.85 -11.82
CA SER A 148 10.23 -5.65 -12.94
C SER A 148 9.29 -5.56 -14.15
N SER A 149 7.99 -5.50 -13.89
CA SER A 149 6.95 -5.45 -14.93
C SER A 149 6.83 -4.07 -15.59
N MET A 150 7.00 -2.98 -14.82
CA MET A 150 6.84 -1.61 -15.30
C MET A 150 8.14 -0.98 -15.83
N GLY A 151 9.29 -1.51 -15.41
CA GLY A 151 10.62 -1.00 -15.70
C GLY A 151 11.07 0.06 -14.69
N PHE A 152 12.26 -0.13 -14.12
CA PHE A 152 12.83 0.69 -13.04
C PHE A 152 12.82 2.21 -13.32
N ARG A 153 13.19 2.61 -14.53
CA ARG A 153 13.26 4.04 -14.91
C ARG A 153 11.88 4.72 -14.92
N ASN A 154 10.84 3.98 -15.32
CA ASN A 154 9.48 4.50 -15.32
C ASN A 154 8.93 4.57 -13.90
N TYR A 155 9.31 3.63 -13.02
CA TYR A 155 8.90 3.62 -11.62
C TYR A 155 9.44 4.83 -10.84
N VAL A 156 10.73 5.14 -11.00
CA VAL A 156 11.40 6.23 -10.27
C VAL A 156 10.99 7.63 -10.79
N ASN A 157 10.73 7.77 -12.08
CA ASN A 157 10.36 9.07 -12.68
C ASN A 157 8.88 9.45 -12.48
N THR A 158 8.16 8.77 -11.59
CA THR A 158 6.73 9.02 -11.42
C THR A 158 6.47 10.12 -10.41
N ALA A 159 5.64 11.10 -10.79
CA ALA A 159 5.22 12.21 -9.94
C ALA A 159 3.76 12.03 -9.47
N GLY A 160 3.39 12.71 -8.38
CA GLY A 160 2.01 12.74 -7.85
C GLY A 160 1.64 11.47 -7.09
N THR A 161 0.45 10.92 -7.35
CA THR A 161 -0.14 9.76 -6.63
C THR A 161 0.79 8.56 -6.47
N ILE A 162 1.58 8.29 -7.50
CA ILE A 162 2.44 7.11 -7.55
C ILE A 162 3.68 7.30 -6.65
N PHE A 163 4.04 8.54 -6.30
CA PHE A 163 5.08 8.82 -5.30
C PHE A 163 4.70 8.30 -3.91
N LEU A 164 3.44 8.47 -3.50
CA LEU A 164 2.96 7.95 -2.21
C LEU A 164 2.95 6.42 -2.19
N GLU A 165 2.64 5.78 -3.32
CA GLU A 165 2.78 4.32 -3.44
C GLU A 165 4.25 3.88 -3.34
N ASN A 166 5.17 4.67 -3.91
CA ASN A 166 6.62 4.45 -3.82
C ASN A 166 7.21 4.64 -2.41
N LEU A 167 6.44 5.11 -1.41
CA LEU A 167 6.89 5.09 -0.01
C LEU A 167 6.94 3.68 0.58
N ALA A 168 6.13 2.74 0.06
CA ALA A 168 6.09 1.36 0.52
C ALA A 168 7.43 0.62 0.42
N PRO A 169 8.17 0.63 -0.72
CA PRO A 169 9.49 0.01 -0.79
C PRO A 169 10.53 0.70 0.11
N ILE A 170 10.46 2.03 0.28
CA ILE A 170 11.35 2.77 1.20
C ILE A 170 11.15 2.28 2.63
N PHE A 171 9.88 2.10 3.05
CA PHE A 171 9.54 1.51 4.34
C PHE A 171 10.08 0.08 4.49
N CYS A 172 9.92 -0.79 3.48
CA CYS A 172 10.45 -2.14 3.51
C CYS A 172 11.99 -2.16 3.64
N LEU A 173 12.69 -1.30 2.89
CA LEU A 173 14.15 -1.14 3.00
C LEU A 173 14.58 -0.68 4.39
N GLY A 174 13.83 0.26 4.99
CA GLY A 174 14.04 0.70 6.37
C GLY A 174 13.97 -0.46 7.36
N ILE A 175 12.96 -1.33 7.25
CA ILE A 175 12.83 -2.53 8.12
C ILE A 175 14.02 -3.48 7.93
N PHE A 176 14.47 -3.74 6.70
CA PHE A 176 15.64 -4.59 6.46
C PHE A 176 16.90 -3.97 7.07
N LEU A 177 17.08 -2.67 6.92
CA LEU A 177 18.22 -1.95 7.48
C LEU A 177 18.23 -2.03 9.01
N VAL A 178 17.08 -1.87 9.68
CA VAL A 178 16.95 -2.07 11.13
C VAL A 178 17.41 -3.48 11.54
N HIS A 179 17.00 -4.52 10.81
CA HIS A 179 17.41 -5.89 11.12
C HIS A 179 18.92 -6.11 10.90
N ILE A 180 19.52 -5.49 9.88
CA ILE A 180 20.98 -5.54 9.66
C ILE A 180 21.71 -4.83 10.80
N LEU A 181 21.24 -3.66 11.23
CA LEU A 181 21.82 -2.90 12.34
C LEU A 181 21.73 -3.66 13.67
N ARG A 182 20.64 -4.41 13.89
CA ARG A 182 20.51 -5.34 15.03
C ARG A 182 21.55 -6.44 15.02
N LEU A 183 21.80 -7.04 13.85
CA LEU A 183 22.87 -8.05 13.71
C LEU A 183 24.25 -7.45 13.97
N ALA A 184 24.46 -6.19 13.58
CA ALA A 184 25.69 -5.44 13.82
C ALA A 184 25.84 -4.90 15.27
N LYS A 185 24.80 -5.01 16.11
CA LYS A 185 24.76 -4.54 17.51
C LYS A 185 25.05 -3.03 17.64
N LEU A 186 24.48 -2.21 16.75
CA LEU A 186 24.65 -0.75 16.74
C LEU A 186 23.34 -0.04 17.12
N PRO A 187 23.03 0.12 18.43
CA PRO A 187 21.71 0.59 18.88
C PRO A 187 21.42 2.06 18.55
N GLU A 188 22.45 2.92 18.49
CA GLU A 188 22.26 4.35 18.23
C GLU A 188 21.69 4.62 16.83
N TYR A 189 22.24 3.93 15.81
CA TYR A 189 21.77 4.04 14.44
C TYR A 189 20.44 3.32 14.24
N GLU A 190 20.19 2.25 14.99
CA GLU A 190 18.92 1.53 14.96
C GLU A 190 17.75 2.45 15.30
N SER A 191 17.82 3.19 16.41
CA SER A 191 16.74 4.10 16.84
C SER A 191 16.46 5.18 15.80
N LEU A 192 17.49 5.71 15.15
CA LEU A 192 17.34 6.71 14.08
C LEU A 192 16.61 6.13 12.88
N VAL A 193 17.05 4.97 12.38
CA VAL A 193 16.43 4.31 11.22
C VAL A 193 15.01 3.87 11.54
N LEU A 194 14.75 3.42 12.77
CA LEU A 194 13.41 3.03 13.23
C LEU A 194 12.45 4.22 13.26
N ALA A 195 12.91 5.37 13.78
CA ALA A 195 12.12 6.61 13.79
C ALA A 195 11.79 7.07 12.37
N PHE A 196 12.78 7.07 11.48
CA PHE A 196 12.58 7.40 10.06
C PHE A 196 11.60 6.44 9.39
N THR A 197 11.77 5.13 9.60
CA THR A 197 10.90 4.09 9.04
C THR A 197 9.47 4.23 9.55
N SER A 198 9.28 4.59 10.82
CA SER A 198 7.97 4.88 11.39
C SER A 198 7.28 6.08 10.71
N LEU A 199 8.01 7.18 10.50
CA LEU A 199 7.49 8.34 9.77
C LEU A 199 7.06 7.99 8.35
N VAL A 200 7.88 7.24 7.61
CA VAL A 200 7.55 6.80 6.26
C VAL A 200 6.35 5.86 6.25
N GLY A 201 6.28 4.92 7.20
CA GLY A 201 5.19 3.94 7.31
C GLY A 201 3.84 4.61 7.60
N TRP A 202 3.79 5.54 8.56
CA TRP A 202 2.58 6.31 8.83
C TRP A 202 2.27 7.32 7.72
N GLY A 203 3.28 7.90 7.09
CA GLY A 203 3.11 8.76 5.91
C GLY A 203 2.49 8.01 4.72
N TYR A 204 2.81 6.72 4.54
CA TYR A 204 2.18 5.88 3.52
C TYR A 204 0.66 5.75 3.72
N MET A 205 0.12 6.01 4.92
CA MET A 205 -1.34 5.99 5.14
C MET A 205 -2.08 7.07 4.35
N PHE A 206 -1.43 8.17 3.97
CA PHE A 206 -2.02 9.20 3.11
C PHE A 206 -2.36 8.68 1.71
N PHE A 207 -1.70 7.61 1.24
CA PHE A 207 -2.10 6.95 0.00
C PHE A 207 -3.57 6.49 0.04
N PHE A 208 -4.06 6.01 1.20
CA PHE A 208 -5.43 5.52 1.34
C PHE A 208 -6.48 6.62 1.48
N THR A 209 -6.09 7.85 1.81
CA THR A 209 -7.03 8.98 1.88
C THR A 209 -7.28 9.61 0.50
N MET A 210 -6.43 9.30 -0.47
CA MET A 210 -6.52 9.86 -1.82
C MET A 210 -7.86 9.59 -2.55
N PRO A 211 -8.46 8.40 -2.47
CA PRO A 211 -9.64 8.11 -3.27
C PRO A 211 -10.94 8.77 -2.78
N PHE A 212 -10.93 9.38 -1.59
CA PHE A 212 -12.09 10.09 -1.08
C PHE A 212 -12.15 11.48 -1.71
N ARG A 213 -13.31 11.84 -2.28
CA ARG A 213 -13.52 13.12 -2.97
C ARG A 213 -13.17 14.36 -2.13
N PHE A 214 -13.30 14.27 -0.81
CA PHE A 214 -13.01 15.38 0.09
C PHE A 214 -11.52 15.53 0.40
N THR A 215 -10.77 14.44 0.59
CA THR A 215 -9.36 14.48 0.99
C THR A 215 -8.39 14.34 -0.17
N GLY A 216 -8.81 13.71 -1.27
CA GLY A 216 -7.98 13.46 -2.46
C GLY A 216 -7.31 14.70 -3.06
N PRO A 217 -8.03 15.84 -3.24
CA PRO A 217 -7.42 17.04 -3.82
C PRO A 217 -6.36 17.72 -2.94
N PHE A 218 -6.28 17.38 -1.66
CA PHE A 218 -5.35 18.02 -0.70
C PHE A 218 -4.06 17.22 -0.48
N VAL A 219 -4.02 15.98 -0.92
CA VAL A 219 -2.93 15.01 -0.71
C VAL A 219 -2.11 14.88 -1.99
#